data_AF-A0A367KW47-F1
#
_entry.id   AF-A0A367KW47-F1
#
_cell.length_a   1.000
_cell.length_b   1.000
_cell.length_c   1.000
_cell.angle_alpha   90.00
_cell.angle_beta   90.00
_cell.angle_gamma   90.00
#
_symmetry.space_group_name_H-M   'P 1'
#
loop_
_entity.id
_entity.type
_entity.pdbx_description
1 polymer ?
#
loop_
_entity_poly.entity_id
_entity_poly.type
_entity_poly.pdbx_seq_one_letter_code
_entity_poly.pdbx_strand_id
1 'polypeptide(L)'
;MQTHLLVREYPRALALRPTVLEEAPSGVLVFEEYQGSDTRAITKLYPPSEFEDAQWRILNSRPVFGCLGLITVQSGNARYDDLDDPASWDDEWDQPNNSTIQHPCAQLQKLFSVGNFYFTPDFDLTKTVQARTSVASLGAHSFDEHFLWNQFLISGLLDFRSKLDRKSQMNLDRGGFLVFAIRGYVGTETVDLDNERYELSVISKLSCQRAGTRFNSRGIDDNGHVANFVETETILYSDRICYGFTQIRGSVPVFWEQQGMQLVQHKIQISRGPGATQPAVKRHFDELLDRYHGVSNINLLSQKETSAGESVLSHAFNTAVQQLNYGQDLVRMVNFDLHAECRGGNYDNVAILMRDIRDSIEEYGFFLMDTEDNLIICTQKGVFRTNCMDCLDRTNLVQNEISRKALLNFLQ
;
A
#
# COMPACT_ATOMS: atom_id res chain seq x y z
N MET A 1 -2.96 19.88 -8.87
CA MET A 1 -2.96 20.66 -10.13
C MET A 1 -3.55 19.83 -11.25
N GLN A 2 -4.41 20.42 -12.09
CA GLN A 2 -4.88 19.75 -13.31
C GLN A 2 -3.87 19.97 -14.45
N THR A 3 -3.90 19.07 -15.43
CA THR A 3 -2.96 19.02 -16.55
C THR A 3 -3.73 18.72 -17.82
N HIS A 4 -3.40 19.42 -18.90
CA HIS A 4 -3.83 19.06 -20.24
C HIS A 4 -2.96 17.93 -20.78
N LEU A 5 -3.60 16.87 -21.25
CA LEU A 5 -2.97 15.85 -22.07
C LEU A 5 -3.12 16.26 -23.53
N LEU A 6 -1.99 16.55 -24.17
CA LEU A 6 -1.92 17.01 -25.54
C LEU A 6 -1.37 15.90 -26.44
N VAL A 7 -1.77 15.89 -27.70
CA VAL A 7 -1.27 14.98 -28.73
C VAL A 7 -0.86 15.75 -29.99
N ARG A 8 0.22 15.30 -30.62
CA ARG A 8 0.67 15.74 -31.95
C ARG A 8 0.94 14.52 -32.83
N GLU A 9 0.53 14.58 -34.09
CA GLU A 9 0.63 13.47 -35.03
C GLU A 9 2.03 13.31 -35.64
N TYR A 10 2.74 14.41 -35.94
CA TYR A 10 4.05 14.35 -36.59
C TYR A 10 5.05 15.39 -36.06
N PRO A 11 6.24 14.96 -35.56
CA PRO A 11 6.49 13.60 -35.11
C PRO A 11 5.53 13.24 -33.96
N ARG A 12 5.15 11.97 -33.88
CA ARG A 12 4.12 11.50 -32.96
C ARG A 12 4.55 11.78 -31.52
N ALA A 13 3.72 12.48 -30.76
CA ALA A 13 4.06 12.86 -29.41
C ALA A 13 2.84 13.04 -28.50
N LEU A 14 3.06 12.82 -27.21
CA LEU A 14 2.15 13.19 -26.12
C LEU A 14 2.82 14.25 -25.25
N ALA A 15 2.06 15.23 -24.77
CA ALA A 15 2.57 16.23 -23.84
C ALA A 15 1.64 16.44 -22.64
N LEU A 16 2.24 16.72 -21.49
CA LEU A 16 1.57 17.08 -20.25
C LEU A 16 1.87 18.55 -19.97
N ARG A 17 0.84 19.39 -20.04
CA ARG A 17 0.92 20.84 -19.81
C ARG A 17 0.00 21.24 -18.64
N PRO A 18 0.52 21.80 -17.53
CA PRO A 18 -0.31 22.19 -16.38
C PRO A 18 -1.36 23.24 -16.77
N THR A 19 -2.56 23.16 -16.19
CA THR A 19 -3.70 24.05 -16.54
C THR A 19 -3.67 25.38 -15.80
N VAL A 20 -3.11 25.43 -14.59
CA VAL A 20 -3.06 26.62 -13.72
C VAL A 20 -1.61 26.99 -13.49
N LEU A 21 -1.24 28.20 -13.92
CA LEU A 21 0.11 28.78 -13.84
C LEU A 21 0.09 29.84 -12.73
N GLU A 22 -0.03 29.45 -11.47
CA GLU A 22 0.17 30.43 -10.39
C GLU A 22 1.69 30.65 -10.22
N GLU A 23 2.10 31.86 -10.57
CA GLU A 23 3.39 32.53 -10.33
C GLU A 23 4.62 32.16 -11.19
N ALA A 24 4.68 30.97 -11.82
CA ALA A 24 5.69 30.69 -12.85
C ALA A 24 5.21 29.59 -13.80
N PRO A 25 5.36 29.76 -15.13
CA PRO A 25 4.88 28.73 -16.02
C PRO A 25 5.81 27.51 -15.92
N SER A 26 5.24 26.39 -15.46
CA SER A 26 5.94 25.11 -15.34
C SER A 26 6.20 24.52 -16.72
N GLY A 27 7.36 23.85 -16.88
CA GLY A 27 7.75 23.29 -18.18
C GLY A 27 6.77 22.25 -18.69
N VAL A 28 6.70 22.04 -20.00
CA VAL A 28 5.83 21.05 -20.62
C VAL A 28 6.59 19.73 -20.78
N LEU A 29 6.09 18.66 -20.16
CA LEU A 29 6.70 17.34 -20.27
C LEU A 29 6.21 16.65 -21.56
N VAL A 30 7.12 16.31 -22.45
CA VAL A 30 6.82 15.75 -23.78
C VAL A 30 7.43 14.37 -23.93
N PHE A 31 6.62 13.43 -24.42
CA PHE A 31 7.02 12.11 -24.86
C PHE A 31 6.92 12.07 -26.39
N GLU A 32 8.05 12.15 -27.07
CA GLU A 32 8.13 12.21 -28.53
C GLU A 32 8.73 10.92 -29.08
N GLU A 33 8.18 10.40 -30.17
CA GLU A 33 8.71 9.24 -30.88
C GLU A 33 10.19 9.40 -31.24
N TYR A 34 10.99 8.35 -31.01
CA TYR A 34 12.41 8.35 -31.38
C TYR A 34 12.55 8.12 -32.89
N GLN A 35 13.32 8.98 -33.57
CA GLN A 35 13.54 8.84 -35.01
C GLN A 35 14.16 7.48 -35.36
N GLY A 36 13.45 6.70 -36.17
CA GLY A 36 13.88 5.36 -36.58
C GLY A 36 13.47 4.23 -35.63
N SER A 37 12.55 4.48 -34.69
CA SER A 37 11.97 3.43 -33.84
C SER A 37 10.50 3.67 -33.52
N ASP A 38 9.64 2.75 -33.94
CA ASP A 38 8.19 2.81 -33.69
C ASP A 38 7.81 2.39 -32.24
N THR A 39 8.80 2.00 -31.43
CA THR A 39 8.61 1.43 -30.09
C THR A 39 9.32 2.20 -28.98
N ARG A 40 10.04 3.28 -29.31
CA ARG A 40 10.79 4.09 -28.36
C ARG A 40 10.33 5.53 -28.38
N ALA A 41 10.31 6.15 -27.21
CA ALA A 41 10.04 7.57 -27.05
C ALA A 41 11.19 8.25 -26.30
N ILE A 42 11.45 9.51 -26.64
CA ILE A 42 12.33 10.41 -25.91
C ILE A 42 11.47 11.26 -24.99
N THR A 43 11.91 11.41 -23.75
CA THR A 43 11.30 12.34 -22.80
C THR A 43 12.04 13.68 -22.86
N LYS A 44 11.31 14.78 -22.99
CA LYS A 44 11.84 16.15 -23.03
C LYS A 44 11.03 17.04 -22.09
N LEU A 45 11.69 18.01 -21.47
CA LEU A 45 11.03 19.05 -20.68
C LEU A 45 11.24 20.39 -21.39
N TYR A 46 10.16 20.92 -21.98
CA TYR A 46 10.22 22.19 -22.70
C TYR A 46 9.92 23.35 -21.76
N PRO A 47 10.68 24.45 -21.81
CA PRO A 47 10.23 25.72 -21.26
C PRO A 47 8.92 26.14 -21.93
N PRO A 48 7.99 26.78 -21.21
CA PRO A 48 6.72 27.26 -21.77
C PRO A 48 6.90 28.19 -22.98
N SER A 49 7.97 28.97 -23.01
CA SER A 49 8.31 29.86 -24.13
C SER A 49 8.71 29.13 -25.40
N GLU A 50 9.11 27.86 -25.30
CA GLU A 50 9.58 27.04 -26.43
C GLU A 50 8.51 26.02 -26.87
N PHE A 51 7.35 26.01 -26.23
CA PHE A 51 6.27 25.09 -26.54
C PHE A 51 5.25 25.74 -27.49
N GLU A 52 5.23 25.30 -28.75
CA GLU A 52 4.31 25.83 -29.77
C GLU A 52 2.93 25.15 -29.70
N ASP A 53 2.00 25.74 -28.93
CA ASP A 53 0.65 25.19 -28.72
C ASP A 53 -0.15 24.91 -30.01
N ALA A 54 0.08 25.67 -31.08
CA ALA A 54 -0.65 25.54 -32.35
C ALA A 54 -0.48 24.16 -33.02
N GLN A 55 0.58 23.42 -32.68
CA GLN A 55 0.85 22.10 -33.23
C GLN A 55 0.13 20.96 -32.48
N TRP A 56 -0.55 21.25 -31.37
CA TRP A 56 -1.06 20.25 -30.43
C TRP A 56 -2.58 20.28 -30.33
N ARG A 57 -3.17 19.11 -30.07
CA ARG A 57 -4.61 18.96 -29.79
C ARG A 57 -4.80 18.41 -28.38
N ILE A 58 -5.79 18.91 -27.66
CA ILE A 58 -6.17 18.37 -26.35
C ILE A 58 -6.83 17.01 -26.54
N LEU A 59 -6.31 15.99 -25.86
CA LEU A 59 -6.79 14.61 -25.94
C LEU A 59 -7.76 14.27 -24.79
N ASN A 60 -7.56 14.83 -23.61
CA ASN A 60 -8.37 14.47 -22.44
C ASN A 60 -9.73 15.17 -22.42
N SER A 61 -10.80 14.39 -22.26
CA SER A 61 -12.16 14.87 -21.97
C SER A 61 -12.49 14.89 -20.48
N ARG A 62 -11.64 14.28 -19.65
CA ARG A 62 -11.71 14.26 -18.18
C ARG A 62 -10.49 14.96 -17.58
N PRO A 63 -10.57 15.44 -16.32
CA PRO A 63 -9.41 15.98 -15.62
C PRO A 63 -8.26 14.95 -15.58
N VAL A 64 -7.06 15.39 -15.95
CA VAL A 64 -5.81 14.65 -15.77
C VAL A 64 -5.02 15.38 -14.71
N PHE A 65 -4.47 14.64 -13.74
CA PHE A 65 -3.76 15.22 -12.60
C PHE A 65 -2.25 14.93 -12.61
N GLY A 66 -1.77 14.22 -13.64
CA GLY A 66 -0.36 13.89 -13.82
C GLY A 66 -0.20 12.55 -14.55
N CYS A 67 0.98 11.96 -14.40
CA CYS A 67 1.41 10.72 -15.02
C CYS A 67 1.77 9.68 -13.95
N LEU A 68 1.12 8.52 -14.00
CA LEU A 68 1.50 7.36 -13.17
C LEU A 68 2.85 6.76 -13.61
N GLY A 69 3.29 7.03 -14.83
CA GLY A 69 4.53 6.51 -15.39
C GLY A 69 4.37 5.92 -16.80
N LEU A 70 5.42 5.24 -17.24
CA LEU A 70 5.54 4.69 -18.59
C LEU A 70 5.69 3.17 -18.52
N ILE A 71 5.10 2.47 -19.49
CA ILE A 71 5.27 1.02 -19.69
C ILE A 71 5.48 0.71 -21.15
N THR A 72 6.26 -0.33 -21.40
CA THR A 72 6.39 -0.93 -22.72
C THR A 72 5.43 -2.11 -22.80
N VAL A 73 4.50 -2.05 -23.73
CA VAL A 73 3.55 -3.13 -24.01
C VAL A 73 3.95 -3.76 -25.34
N GLN A 74 4.25 -5.05 -25.34
CA GLN A 74 4.53 -5.77 -26.58
C GLN A 74 3.21 -5.96 -27.34
N SER A 75 3.18 -5.53 -28.61
CA SER A 75 2.06 -5.80 -29.51
C SER A 75 2.12 -7.25 -29.98
N GLY A 76 1.69 -8.18 -29.12
CA GLY A 76 1.55 -9.59 -29.49
C GLY A 76 0.13 -9.88 -29.98
N ASN A 77 0.01 -10.57 -31.13
CA ASN A 77 -1.13 -11.45 -31.42
C ASN A 77 -1.09 -12.65 -30.46
N ALA A 78 -1.12 -12.40 -29.15
CA ALA A 78 -1.16 -13.45 -28.15
C ALA A 78 -2.60 -13.99 -28.11
N ARG A 79 -2.84 -15.08 -28.86
CA ARG A 79 -3.85 -16.05 -28.42
C ARG A 79 -3.38 -16.51 -27.04
N TYR A 80 -4.13 -16.15 -26.01
CA TYR A 80 -3.90 -16.64 -24.66
C TYR A 80 -4.27 -18.12 -24.62
N ASP A 81 -3.34 -18.99 -25.03
CA ASP A 81 -3.44 -20.44 -24.80
C ASP A 81 -2.56 -20.91 -23.62
N ASP A 82 -1.80 -20.02 -22.95
CA ASP A 82 -0.89 -20.39 -21.86
C ASP A 82 -1.12 -19.56 -20.58
N LEU A 83 -2.26 -19.79 -19.93
CA LEU A 83 -2.39 -19.74 -18.47
C LEU A 83 -3.46 -20.79 -18.11
N ASP A 84 -3.03 -21.97 -17.66
CA ASP A 84 -3.87 -22.92 -16.95
C ASP A 84 -4.46 -22.23 -15.70
N ASP A 85 -5.64 -21.63 -15.87
CA ASP A 85 -6.57 -21.32 -14.80
C ASP A 85 -7.50 -22.54 -14.65
N PRO A 86 -7.38 -23.35 -13.58
CA PRO A 86 -8.24 -24.53 -13.42
C PRO A 86 -9.68 -24.16 -13.01
N ALA A 87 -10.09 -22.89 -13.00
CA ALA A 87 -11.32 -22.45 -12.34
C ALA A 87 -12.31 -21.63 -13.19
N SER A 88 -12.31 -21.78 -14.52
CA SER A 88 -13.44 -21.35 -15.36
C SER A 88 -14.05 -22.53 -16.12
N TRP A 89 -14.66 -23.45 -15.39
CA TRP A 89 -15.64 -24.37 -15.97
C TRP A 89 -17.02 -23.90 -15.54
N ASP A 90 -17.57 -22.93 -16.28
CA ASP A 90 -19.01 -22.79 -16.45
C ASP A 90 -19.28 -22.13 -17.81
N ASP A 91 -20.13 -22.80 -18.59
CA ASP A 91 -20.77 -22.41 -19.85
C ASP A 91 -19.96 -22.47 -21.16
N GLU A 92 -19.46 -23.66 -21.50
CA GLU A 92 -19.36 -24.08 -22.91
C GLU A 92 -20.70 -24.69 -23.37
N TRP A 93 -21.63 -23.88 -23.90
CA TRP A 93 -22.50 -24.26 -25.04
C TRP A 93 -23.00 -22.95 -25.70
N ASP A 94 -22.62 -22.77 -26.97
CA ASP A 94 -23.03 -21.72 -27.92
C ASP A 94 -22.42 -20.30 -27.81
N GLN A 95 -21.23 -20.08 -28.39
CA GLN A 95 -20.94 -18.81 -29.10
C GLN A 95 -20.11 -19.01 -30.39
N PRO A 96 -20.46 -18.35 -31.51
CA PRO A 96 -19.73 -18.45 -32.76
C PRO A 96 -18.47 -17.58 -32.72
N ASN A 97 -17.30 -18.20 -32.92
CA ASN A 97 -16.06 -17.71 -33.53
C ASN A 97 -15.90 -16.17 -33.73
N ASN A 98 -15.95 -15.37 -32.67
CA ASN A 98 -15.60 -13.96 -32.73
C ASN A 98 -14.36 -13.71 -31.87
N SER A 99 -13.19 -13.96 -32.46
CA SER A 99 -11.88 -13.63 -31.88
C SER A 99 -11.73 -12.11 -31.81
N THR A 100 -12.36 -11.51 -30.79
CA THR A 100 -12.18 -10.09 -30.48
C THR A 100 -10.76 -9.92 -29.97
N ILE A 101 -9.91 -9.26 -30.75
CA ILE A 101 -8.56 -8.88 -30.34
C ILE A 101 -8.72 -7.99 -29.10
N GLN A 102 -8.46 -8.55 -27.93
CA GLN A 102 -8.52 -7.81 -26.68
C GLN A 102 -7.42 -6.75 -26.69
N HIS A 103 -7.75 -5.52 -26.32
CA HIS A 103 -6.76 -4.45 -26.21
C HIS A 103 -5.62 -4.89 -25.29
N PRO A 104 -4.34 -4.70 -25.65
CA PRO A 104 -3.21 -5.28 -24.91
C PRO A 104 -3.08 -4.74 -23.47
N CYS A 105 -3.71 -3.60 -23.17
CA CYS A 105 -3.82 -3.04 -21.81
C CYS A 105 -5.15 -3.37 -21.08
N ALA A 106 -5.97 -4.31 -21.55
CA ALA A 106 -7.29 -4.56 -20.97
C ALA A 106 -7.24 -4.95 -19.48
N GLN A 107 -6.25 -5.73 -19.06
CA GLN A 107 -6.08 -6.10 -17.65
C GLN A 107 -5.70 -4.89 -16.78
N LEU A 108 -4.90 -3.96 -17.31
CA LEU A 108 -4.58 -2.70 -16.63
C LEU A 108 -5.81 -1.80 -16.51
N GLN A 109 -6.63 -1.72 -17.57
CA GLN A 109 -7.90 -0.99 -17.52
C GLN A 109 -8.84 -1.56 -16.46
N LYS A 110 -8.94 -2.89 -16.37
CA LYS A 110 -9.71 -3.57 -15.32
C LYS A 110 -9.18 -3.25 -13.93
N LEU A 111 -7.86 -3.30 -13.74
CA LEU A 111 -7.21 -3.00 -12.46
C LEU A 111 -7.48 -1.56 -12.01
N PHE A 112 -7.31 -0.57 -12.88
CA PHE A 112 -7.54 0.84 -12.53
C PHE A 112 -9.02 1.17 -12.31
N SER A 113 -9.94 0.38 -12.86
CA SER A 113 -11.38 0.57 -12.67
C SER A 113 -11.88 0.11 -11.29
N VAL A 114 -11.05 -0.56 -10.48
CA VAL A 114 -11.44 -1.07 -9.15
C VAL A 114 -11.61 0.05 -8.11
N GLY A 115 -10.99 1.23 -8.33
CA GLY A 115 -11.16 2.38 -7.43
C GLY A 115 -10.42 2.28 -6.09
N ASN A 116 -9.26 1.61 -6.07
CA ASN A 116 -8.45 1.41 -4.86
C ASN A 116 -7.06 2.05 -4.93
N PHE A 117 -6.88 3.05 -5.80
CA PHE A 117 -5.64 3.81 -5.94
C PHE A 117 -5.83 5.24 -5.48
N TYR A 118 -4.87 5.73 -4.70
CA TYR A 118 -4.93 7.07 -4.09
C TYR A 118 -3.58 7.76 -4.25
N PHE A 119 -3.62 9.08 -4.42
CA PHE A 119 -2.46 9.95 -4.42
C PHE A 119 -2.87 11.33 -3.90
N THR A 120 -1.90 12.14 -3.50
CA THR A 120 -2.09 13.55 -3.15
C THR A 120 -0.89 14.34 -3.67
N PRO A 121 -1.08 15.58 -4.15
CA PRO A 121 0.04 16.45 -4.52
C PRO A 121 0.73 17.07 -3.31
N ASP A 122 0.11 17.04 -2.13
CA ASP A 122 0.51 17.88 -1.00
C ASP A 122 1.58 17.24 -0.11
N PHE A 123 1.59 15.91 -0.04
CA PHE A 123 2.52 15.15 0.81
C PHE A 123 2.73 13.71 0.32
N ASP A 124 3.73 13.03 0.90
CA ASP A 124 4.02 11.64 0.58
C ASP A 124 3.06 10.67 1.29
N LEU A 125 2.08 10.15 0.54
CA LEU A 125 1.14 9.14 1.02
C LEU A 125 1.78 7.77 1.26
N THR A 126 3.00 7.50 0.79
CA THR A 126 3.65 6.20 1.02
C THR A 126 4.12 6.05 2.47
N LYS A 127 4.28 7.16 3.21
CA LYS A 127 4.75 7.20 4.59
C LYS A 127 3.63 7.48 5.60
N THR A 128 3.85 7.12 6.86
CA THR A 128 3.04 7.56 8.02
C THR A 128 3.20 9.07 8.27
N VAL A 129 2.28 9.70 9.00
CA VAL A 129 2.48 11.10 9.47
C VAL A 129 3.79 11.23 10.24
N GLN A 130 4.07 10.28 11.14
CA GLN A 130 5.31 10.26 11.93
C GLN A 130 6.56 10.21 11.04
N ALA A 131 6.63 9.29 10.08
CA ALA A 131 7.80 9.14 9.21
C ALA A 131 8.05 10.38 8.33
N ARG A 132 6.99 11.08 7.91
CA ARG A 132 7.10 12.33 7.14
C ARG A 132 7.75 13.47 7.94
N THR A 133 7.51 13.53 9.25
CA THR A 133 8.08 14.58 10.12
C THR A 133 9.54 14.35 10.50
N SER A 134 10.10 13.16 10.22
CA SER A 134 11.51 12.89 10.49
C SER A 134 12.44 13.71 9.60
N VAL A 135 13.57 14.17 10.15
CA VAL A 135 14.58 14.97 9.43
C VAL A 135 15.12 14.26 8.19
N ALA A 136 15.14 12.92 8.19
CA ALA A 136 15.53 12.08 7.06
C ALA A 136 14.55 12.15 5.85
N SER A 137 13.31 12.58 6.08
CA SER A 137 12.29 12.77 5.04
C SER A 137 12.36 14.14 4.34
N LEU A 138 13.24 15.06 4.77
CA LEU A 138 13.42 16.38 4.17
C LEU A 138 14.22 16.36 2.85
N GLY A 139 14.78 15.20 2.48
CA GLY A 139 15.39 14.98 1.16
C GLY A 139 14.31 14.80 0.08
N ALA A 140 14.49 15.44 -1.08
CA ALA A 140 13.57 15.32 -2.20
C ALA A 140 13.40 13.83 -2.61
N HIS A 141 12.16 13.32 -2.53
CA HIS A 141 11.72 12.02 -3.03
C HIS A 141 12.30 10.76 -2.36
N SER A 142 12.48 10.76 -1.02
CA SER A 142 12.52 9.48 -0.32
C SER A 142 11.08 8.98 -0.17
N PHE A 143 10.68 7.95 -0.92
CA PHE A 143 9.38 7.29 -0.77
C PHE A 143 9.57 6.00 0.02
N ASP A 144 8.49 5.51 0.63
CA ASP A 144 8.48 4.13 1.09
C ASP A 144 8.19 3.19 -0.09
N GLU A 145 9.23 2.46 -0.51
CA GLU A 145 9.15 1.47 -1.61
C GLU A 145 8.18 0.33 -1.31
N HIS A 146 7.77 0.13 -0.06
CA HIS A 146 6.73 -0.85 0.26
C HIS A 146 5.37 -0.43 -0.29
N PHE A 147 5.11 0.87 -0.37
CA PHE A 147 3.78 1.39 -0.65
C PHE A 147 3.70 2.23 -1.93
N LEU A 148 4.83 2.50 -2.59
CA LEU A 148 4.85 3.13 -3.90
C LEU A 148 4.42 2.14 -4.99
N TRP A 149 3.11 1.98 -5.19
CA TRP A 149 2.56 0.97 -6.09
C TRP A 149 3.06 1.11 -7.54
N ASN A 150 3.18 2.35 -8.03
CA ASN A 150 3.63 2.63 -9.39
C ASN A 150 5.15 2.81 -9.52
N GLN A 151 5.97 2.33 -8.57
CA GLN A 151 7.43 2.46 -8.60
C GLN A 151 8.03 2.00 -9.93
N PHE A 152 7.59 0.85 -10.45
CA PHE A 152 8.03 0.35 -11.75
C PHE A 152 7.68 1.33 -12.89
N LEU A 153 6.45 1.84 -12.92
CA LEU A 153 5.96 2.73 -13.97
C LEU A 153 6.72 4.08 -13.95
N ILE A 154 6.93 4.64 -12.76
CA ILE A 154 7.47 6.00 -12.60
C ILE A 154 9.01 6.03 -12.70
N SER A 155 9.69 4.89 -12.55
CA SER A 155 11.15 4.76 -12.54
C SER A 155 11.85 5.51 -13.68
N GLY A 156 11.38 5.34 -14.93
CA GLY A 156 11.96 6.01 -16.10
C GLY A 156 11.84 7.54 -16.06
N LEU A 157 10.79 8.08 -15.42
CA LEU A 157 10.63 9.53 -15.24
C LEU A 157 11.53 10.07 -14.12
N LEU A 158 11.75 9.29 -13.07
CA LEU A 158 12.70 9.62 -11.99
C LEU A 158 14.14 9.61 -12.52
N ASP A 159 14.49 8.65 -13.37
CA ASP A 159 15.78 8.58 -14.06
C ASP A 159 15.99 9.74 -15.04
N PHE A 160 14.93 10.18 -15.72
CA PHE A 160 14.96 11.39 -16.54
C PHE A 160 15.22 12.63 -15.67
N ARG A 161 14.45 12.78 -14.59
CA ARG A 161 14.59 13.89 -13.64
C ARG A 161 16.00 13.98 -13.05
N SER A 162 16.60 12.86 -12.65
CA SER A 162 17.92 12.85 -12.01
C SER A 162 19.05 13.36 -12.92
N LYS A 163 18.84 13.30 -14.25
CA LYS A 163 19.77 13.79 -15.28
C LYS A 163 19.57 15.26 -15.63
N LEU A 164 18.48 15.89 -15.18
CA LEU A 164 18.23 17.31 -15.39
C LEU A 164 19.08 18.18 -14.45
N ASP A 165 19.40 19.39 -14.89
CA ASP A 165 19.97 20.41 -14.01
C ASP A 165 18.97 20.81 -12.90
N ARG A 166 19.47 21.43 -11.83
CA ARG A 166 18.66 21.76 -10.64
C ARG A 166 17.44 22.64 -10.94
N LYS A 167 17.55 23.59 -11.88
CA LYS A 167 16.45 24.49 -12.26
C LYS A 167 15.38 23.69 -13.02
N SER A 168 15.79 22.83 -13.92
CA SER A 168 14.91 21.95 -14.69
C SER A 168 14.21 20.90 -13.81
N GLN A 169 14.89 20.35 -12.80
CA GLN A 169 14.26 19.50 -11.78
C GLN A 169 13.15 20.24 -11.03
N MET A 170 13.42 21.45 -10.53
CA MET A 170 12.41 22.25 -9.83
C MET A 170 11.21 22.59 -10.72
N ASN A 171 11.45 22.86 -12.01
CA ASN A 171 10.39 23.11 -12.98
C ASN A 171 9.54 21.87 -13.24
N LEU A 172 10.15 20.69 -13.34
CA LEU A 172 9.44 19.42 -13.47
C LEU A 172 8.56 19.14 -12.24
N ASP A 173 9.13 19.32 -11.05
CA ASP A 173 8.45 19.06 -9.77
C ASP A 173 7.25 20.00 -9.57
N ARG A 174 7.44 21.30 -9.86
CA ARG A 174 6.36 22.31 -9.85
C ARG A 174 5.27 22.03 -10.88
N GLY A 175 5.61 21.32 -11.96
CA GLY A 175 4.63 20.90 -12.96
C GLY A 175 3.64 19.84 -12.45
N GLY A 176 3.93 19.17 -11.32
CA GLY A 176 3.04 18.18 -10.73
C GLY A 176 2.82 16.95 -11.63
N PHE A 177 3.75 16.65 -12.53
CA PHE A 177 3.58 15.55 -13.49
C PHE A 177 3.76 14.17 -12.88
N LEU A 178 4.57 14.07 -11.83
CA LEU A 178 4.94 12.80 -11.24
C LEU A 178 3.89 12.42 -10.19
N VAL A 179 3.08 11.42 -10.50
CA VAL A 179 2.08 10.90 -9.57
C VAL A 179 2.69 9.73 -8.81
N PHE A 180 2.68 9.80 -7.48
CA PHE A 180 3.11 8.71 -6.60
C PHE A 180 1.86 8.11 -5.96
N ALA A 181 1.48 6.93 -6.42
CA ALA A 181 0.22 6.29 -6.06
C ALA A 181 0.44 5.17 -5.05
N ILE A 182 -0.40 5.14 -4.02
CA ILE A 182 -0.59 3.98 -3.16
C ILE A 182 -1.77 3.15 -3.67
N ARG A 183 -1.83 1.89 -3.23
CA ARG A 183 -3.03 1.05 -3.34
C ARG A 183 -3.58 0.77 -1.95
N GLY A 184 -4.89 0.85 -1.76
CA GLY A 184 -5.52 0.56 -0.47
C GLY A 184 -6.82 1.31 -0.27
N TYR A 185 -6.90 2.13 0.79
CA TYR A 185 -8.07 2.90 1.15
C TYR A 185 -7.68 4.24 1.80
N VAL A 186 -8.42 5.30 1.46
CA VAL A 186 -8.38 6.58 2.16
C VAL A 186 -9.83 7.01 2.38
N GLY A 187 -10.20 7.21 3.64
CA GLY A 187 -11.49 7.78 4.03
C GLY A 187 -11.27 8.87 5.05
N THR A 188 -12.02 9.96 4.94
CA THR A 188 -11.97 11.10 5.85
C THR A 188 -13.39 11.54 6.17
N GLU A 189 -13.65 11.80 7.44
CA GLU A 189 -14.90 12.36 7.93
C GLU A 189 -14.59 13.53 8.86
N THR A 190 -15.38 14.60 8.75
CA THR A 190 -15.32 15.71 9.70
C THR A 190 -16.04 15.31 10.98
N VAL A 191 -15.42 15.54 12.13
CA VAL A 191 -16.00 15.31 13.46
C VAL A 191 -15.89 16.56 14.32
N ASP A 192 -16.95 16.91 15.04
CA ASP A 192 -16.95 18.03 15.99
C ASP A 192 -16.79 17.48 17.42
N LEU A 193 -15.75 17.93 18.13
CA LEU A 193 -15.43 17.53 19.51
C LEU A 193 -15.19 18.80 20.33
N ASP A 194 -15.91 18.96 21.45
CA ASP A 194 -15.77 20.10 22.38
C ASP A 194 -15.80 21.51 21.73
N ASN A 195 -16.62 21.67 20.69
CA ASN A 195 -16.75 22.87 19.83
C ASN A 195 -15.54 23.17 18.92
N GLU A 196 -14.63 22.22 18.75
CA GLU A 196 -13.59 22.26 17.72
C GLU A 196 -13.87 21.22 16.63
N ARG A 197 -13.52 21.59 15.39
CA ARG A 197 -13.68 20.74 14.22
C ARG A 197 -12.39 19.99 13.94
N TYR A 198 -12.51 18.68 13.75
CA TYR A 198 -11.41 17.81 13.40
C TYR A 198 -11.71 17.05 12.11
N GLU A 199 -10.69 16.70 11.36
CA GLU A 199 -10.76 15.74 10.27
C GLU A 199 -10.22 14.40 10.76
N LEU A 200 -11.09 13.39 10.83
CA LEU A 200 -10.75 12.02 11.18
C LEU A 200 -10.54 11.21 9.90
N SER A 201 -9.31 10.77 9.65
CA SER A 201 -8.94 9.99 8.49
C SER A 201 -8.49 8.58 8.85
N VAL A 202 -8.81 7.63 7.98
CA VAL A 202 -8.22 6.28 7.97
C VAL A 202 -7.52 6.07 6.63
N ILE A 203 -6.21 5.85 6.70
CA ILE A 203 -5.37 5.57 5.52
C ILE A 203 -4.80 4.17 5.65
N SER A 204 -5.19 3.27 4.74
CA SER A 204 -4.64 1.91 4.64
C SER A 204 -3.85 1.75 3.36
N LYS A 205 -2.61 1.28 3.48
CA LYS A 205 -1.65 1.13 2.38
C LYS A 205 -1.29 -0.34 2.21
N LEU A 206 -1.56 -0.91 1.04
CA LEU A 206 -1.23 -2.29 0.69
C LEU A 206 0.18 -2.36 0.11
N SER A 207 1.03 -3.22 0.68
CA SER A 207 2.41 -3.39 0.22
C SER A 207 2.48 -4.00 -1.19
N CYS A 208 3.44 -3.54 -2.00
CA CYS A 208 3.77 -4.12 -3.30
C CYS A 208 4.92 -5.14 -3.27
N GLN A 209 5.60 -5.34 -2.14
CA GLN A 209 6.79 -6.21 -2.05
C GLN A 209 6.48 -7.70 -2.27
N ARG A 210 5.30 -8.15 -1.81
CA ARG A 210 4.79 -9.52 -2.04
C ARG A 210 3.36 -9.48 -2.56
N ALA A 211 3.21 -8.83 -3.71
CA ALA A 211 1.93 -8.75 -4.40
C ALA A 211 1.53 -10.11 -5.00
N GLY A 212 0.23 -10.43 -4.92
CA GLY A 212 -0.37 -11.58 -5.57
C GLY A 212 -1.81 -11.78 -5.10
N THR A 213 -2.54 -12.70 -5.72
CA THR A 213 -3.95 -12.93 -5.36
C THR A 213 -4.04 -13.65 -4.01
N ARG A 214 -5.14 -13.44 -3.29
CA ARG A 214 -5.40 -14.00 -1.96
C ARG A 214 -5.18 -15.51 -1.86
N PHE A 215 -5.37 -16.26 -2.94
CA PHE A 215 -5.16 -17.71 -2.97
C PHE A 215 -3.80 -18.14 -3.51
N ASN A 216 -3.11 -17.30 -4.30
CA ASN A 216 -1.81 -17.64 -4.89
C ASN A 216 -0.62 -17.12 -4.07
N SER A 217 -0.84 -16.17 -3.17
CA SER A 217 0.22 -15.58 -2.35
C SER A 217 -0.15 -15.62 -0.87
N ARG A 218 0.47 -16.57 -0.17
CA ARG A 218 0.42 -16.75 1.29
C ARG A 218 1.82 -16.76 1.87
N GLY A 219 1.89 -16.57 3.18
CA GLY A 219 3.12 -16.66 3.94
C GLY A 219 4.14 -15.58 3.62
N ILE A 220 5.36 -15.86 4.05
CA ILE A 220 6.56 -15.05 3.85
C ILE A 220 7.30 -15.46 2.57
N ASP A 221 8.07 -14.55 1.99
CA ASP A 221 9.08 -14.87 0.97
C ASP A 221 10.49 -14.99 1.55
N ASP A 222 11.46 -15.27 0.68
CA ASP A 222 12.86 -15.37 1.08
C ASP A 222 13.46 -14.02 1.52
N ASN A 223 12.89 -12.88 1.11
CA ASN A 223 13.36 -11.56 1.51
C ASN A 223 12.80 -11.09 2.86
N GLY A 224 11.78 -11.78 3.38
CA GLY A 224 11.13 -11.43 4.64
C GLY A 224 9.79 -10.70 4.46
N HIS A 225 9.33 -10.51 3.23
CA HIS A 225 8.05 -9.85 2.97
C HIS A 225 6.90 -10.85 3.09
N VAL A 226 5.81 -10.43 3.73
CA VAL A 226 4.60 -11.24 3.86
C VAL A 226 3.53 -10.82 2.87
N ALA A 227 2.75 -11.79 2.38
CA ALA A 227 1.62 -11.49 1.52
C ALA A 227 0.56 -10.66 2.25
N ASN A 228 -0.16 -9.81 1.52
CA ASN A 228 -1.23 -8.95 2.04
C ASN A 228 -0.80 -8.06 3.22
N PHE A 229 0.47 -7.61 3.25
CA PHE A 229 0.94 -6.65 4.25
C PHE A 229 0.25 -5.31 4.05
N VAL A 230 -0.38 -4.79 5.12
CA VAL A 230 -1.07 -3.50 5.11
C VAL A 230 -0.66 -2.69 6.32
N GLU A 231 -0.32 -1.43 6.10
CA GLU A 231 -0.14 -0.41 7.14
C GLU A 231 -1.36 0.50 7.16
N THR A 232 -2.03 0.57 8.31
CA THR A 232 -3.23 1.39 8.52
C THR A 232 -2.94 2.45 9.57
N GLU A 233 -3.20 3.71 9.23
CA GLU A 233 -3.05 4.86 10.10
C GLU A 233 -4.42 5.49 10.36
N THR A 234 -4.77 5.68 11.63
CA THR A 234 -5.89 6.54 12.05
C THR A 234 -5.32 7.90 12.42
N ILE A 235 -5.80 8.94 11.76
CA ILE A 235 -5.29 10.31 11.89
C ILE A 235 -6.44 11.20 12.37
N LEU A 236 -6.21 11.99 13.41
CA LEU A 236 -7.11 13.07 13.80
C LEU A 236 -6.34 14.39 13.63
N TYR A 237 -6.85 15.27 12.77
CA TYR A 237 -6.17 16.50 12.40
C TYR A 237 -7.03 17.74 12.67
N SER A 238 -6.38 18.80 13.16
CA SER A 238 -6.91 20.16 13.21
C SER A 238 -5.76 21.17 13.00
N ASP A 239 -6.09 22.46 12.97
CA ASP A 239 -5.09 23.54 12.90
C ASP A 239 -4.24 23.68 14.18
N ARG A 240 -4.51 22.87 15.22
CA ARG A 240 -3.73 22.82 16.47
C ARG A 240 -2.94 21.53 16.63
N ILE A 241 -3.51 20.40 16.21
CA ILE A 241 -2.91 19.09 16.47
C ILE A 241 -2.97 18.15 15.26
N CYS A 242 -1.99 17.24 15.21
CA CYS A 242 -2.02 16.06 14.37
C CYS A 242 -1.72 14.83 15.23
N TYR A 243 -2.75 14.04 15.50
CA TYR A 243 -2.65 12.72 16.11
C TYR A 243 -2.52 11.66 15.01
N GLY A 244 -1.66 10.66 15.21
CA GLY A 244 -1.51 9.51 14.34
C GLY A 244 -1.34 8.22 15.12
N PHE A 245 -2.09 7.18 14.76
CA PHE A 245 -1.95 5.85 15.32
C PHE A 245 -1.86 4.79 14.23
N THR A 246 -0.70 4.15 14.14
CA THR A 246 -0.37 3.18 13.10
C THR A 246 -0.51 1.75 13.61
N GLN A 247 -1.12 0.90 12.80
CA GLN A 247 -1.20 -0.54 13.00
C GLN A 247 -0.84 -1.26 11.71
N ILE A 248 -0.36 -2.49 11.82
CA ILE A 248 -0.06 -3.31 10.65
C ILE A 248 -0.83 -4.63 10.69
N ARG A 249 -1.06 -5.19 9.53
CA ARG A 249 -1.53 -6.57 9.38
C ARG A 249 -0.84 -7.24 8.21
N GLY A 250 -0.88 -8.56 8.18
CA GLY A 250 -0.36 -9.32 7.06
C GLY A 250 -0.56 -10.81 7.25
N SER A 251 -0.18 -11.57 6.22
CA SER A 251 -0.12 -13.03 6.33
C SER A 251 0.80 -13.43 7.49
N VAL A 252 0.55 -14.62 8.04
CA VAL A 252 1.43 -15.24 9.04
C VAL A 252 2.85 -15.37 8.46
N PRO A 253 3.90 -14.92 9.16
CA PRO A 253 5.25 -14.76 8.61
C PRO A 253 6.03 -16.09 8.68
N VAL A 254 5.46 -17.14 8.10
CA VAL A 254 6.12 -18.43 7.88
C VAL A 254 5.87 -18.88 6.45
N PHE A 255 6.63 -19.85 5.96
CA PHE A 255 6.36 -20.43 4.63
C PHE A 255 5.17 -21.39 4.73
N TRP A 256 4.04 -20.99 4.16
CA TRP A 256 2.84 -21.81 4.14
C TRP A 256 2.02 -21.59 2.86
N GLU A 257 1.26 -22.62 2.51
CA GLU A 257 0.37 -22.63 1.36
C GLU A 257 -0.99 -23.23 1.73
N GLN A 258 -1.98 -22.97 0.88
CA GLN A 258 -3.32 -23.51 1.01
C GLN A 258 -3.65 -24.23 -0.29
N GLN A 259 -3.66 -25.56 -0.24
CA GLN A 259 -3.95 -26.38 -1.42
C GLN A 259 -5.48 -26.45 -1.64
N GLY A 260 -5.90 -26.28 -2.90
CA GLY A 260 -7.28 -26.49 -3.37
C GLY A 260 -8.09 -25.20 -3.62
N MET A 261 -8.50 -25.00 -4.88
CA MET A 261 -9.52 -24.01 -5.28
C MET A 261 -10.96 -24.53 -5.13
N GLN A 262 -11.15 -25.82 -4.80
CA GLN A 262 -12.47 -26.44 -4.69
C GLN A 262 -13.04 -26.42 -3.26
N LEU A 263 -14.35 -26.20 -3.18
CA LEU A 263 -15.19 -25.83 -2.02
C LEU A 263 -15.19 -26.75 -0.77
N VAL A 264 -14.43 -27.85 -0.72
CA VAL A 264 -14.70 -28.90 0.30
C VAL A 264 -13.57 -29.15 1.30
N GLN A 265 -12.28 -28.95 0.99
CA GLN A 265 -11.22 -29.04 2.01
C GLN A 265 -10.01 -28.14 1.71
N HIS A 266 -9.93 -27.01 2.42
CA HIS A 266 -8.74 -26.16 2.43
C HIS A 266 -7.72 -26.68 3.44
N LYS A 267 -6.70 -27.41 2.99
CA LYS A 267 -5.63 -27.89 3.87
C LYS A 267 -4.48 -26.88 3.90
N ILE A 268 -4.27 -26.23 5.06
CA ILE A 268 -3.06 -25.45 5.32
C ILE A 268 -1.88 -26.41 5.43
N GLN A 269 -0.77 -26.08 4.76
CA GLN A 269 0.48 -26.82 4.87
C GLN A 269 1.65 -25.84 5.05
N ILE A 270 2.56 -26.18 5.96
CA ILE A 270 3.84 -25.49 6.08
C ILE A 270 4.72 -25.97 4.93
N SER A 271 5.06 -25.06 4.02
CA SER A 271 5.73 -25.40 2.76
C SER A 271 7.25 -25.50 2.89
N ARG A 272 7.85 -24.94 3.95
CA ARG A 272 9.29 -25.05 4.24
C ARG A 272 9.56 -25.26 5.73
N GLY A 273 10.55 -26.11 6.03
CA GLY A 273 10.93 -26.44 7.41
C GLY A 273 11.64 -25.30 8.17
N PRO A 274 11.89 -25.46 9.49
CA PRO A 274 12.42 -24.41 10.35
C PRO A 274 13.74 -23.79 9.87
N GLY A 275 14.63 -24.59 9.28
CA GLY A 275 15.93 -24.10 8.79
C GLY A 275 15.83 -23.05 7.67
N ALA A 276 14.77 -23.11 6.85
CA ALA A 276 14.50 -22.10 5.81
C ALA A 276 13.63 -20.96 6.35
N THR A 277 12.70 -21.27 7.25
CA THR A 277 11.75 -20.31 7.82
C THR A 277 12.43 -19.28 8.73
N GLN A 278 13.35 -19.69 9.61
CA GLN A 278 13.93 -18.79 10.60
C GLN A 278 14.69 -17.58 10.03
N PRO A 279 15.54 -17.71 8.99
CA PRO A 279 16.20 -16.55 8.38
C PRO A 279 15.23 -15.54 7.77
N ALA A 280 14.16 -16.00 7.14
CA ALA A 280 13.14 -15.12 6.56
C ALA A 280 12.33 -14.40 7.65
N VAL A 281 11.91 -15.13 8.68
CA VAL A 281 11.22 -14.55 9.86
C VAL A 281 12.10 -13.51 10.53
N LYS A 282 13.40 -13.79 10.69
CA LYS A 282 14.34 -12.84 11.27
C LYS A 282 14.41 -11.55 10.44
N ARG A 283 14.57 -11.66 9.11
CA ARG A 283 14.54 -10.49 8.21
C ARG A 283 13.27 -9.66 8.36
N HIS A 284 12.11 -10.34 8.41
CA HIS A 284 10.82 -9.67 8.63
C HIS A 284 10.81 -8.86 9.93
N PHE A 285 11.19 -9.46 11.06
CA PHE A 285 11.15 -8.77 12.34
C PHE A 285 12.27 -7.74 12.51
N ASP A 286 13.44 -7.93 11.90
CA ASP A 286 14.48 -6.88 11.84
C ASP A 286 13.93 -5.63 11.15
N GLU A 287 13.26 -5.78 10.00
CA GLU A 287 12.66 -4.64 9.28
C GLU A 287 11.52 -4.00 10.09
N LEU A 288 10.65 -4.80 10.72
CA LEU A 288 9.58 -4.25 11.56
C LEU A 288 10.12 -3.48 12.77
N LEU A 289 11.18 -3.98 13.41
CA LEU A 289 11.79 -3.30 14.55
C LEU A 289 12.53 -2.02 14.12
N ASP A 290 13.15 -1.99 12.94
CA ASP A 290 13.74 -0.78 12.40
C ASP A 290 12.68 0.31 12.16
N ARG A 291 11.53 -0.09 11.58
CA ARG A 291 10.46 0.84 11.21
C ARG A 291 9.57 1.30 12.37
N TYR A 292 9.25 0.39 13.29
CA TYR A 292 8.23 0.60 14.31
C TYR A 292 8.75 0.49 15.74
N HIS A 293 10.03 0.17 15.92
CA HIS A 293 10.75 0.07 17.21
C HIS A 293 10.32 -1.09 18.13
N GLY A 294 9.06 -1.51 18.10
CA GLY A 294 8.52 -2.65 18.85
C GLY A 294 7.31 -3.26 18.16
N VAL A 295 7.06 -4.55 18.39
CA VAL A 295 5.97 -5.30 17.74
C VAL A 295 5.20 -6.15 18.74
N SER A 296 3.88 -5.91 18.86
CA SER A 296 2.95 -6.80 19.56
C SER A 296 2.14 -7.58 18.53
N ASN A 297 2.44 -8.87 18.39
CA ASN A 297 1.76 -9.75 17.46
C ASN A 297 0.42 -10.21 18.04
N ILE A 298 -0.68 -9.85 17.38
CA ILE A 298 -2.02 -10.29 17.73
C ILE A 298 -2.41 -11.44 16.80
N ASN A 299 -2.23 -12.66 17.28
CA ASN A 299 -2.49 -13.87 16.53
C ASN A 299 -3.92 -14.37 16.76
N LEU A 300 -4.78 -14.18 15.76
CA LEU A 300 -6.21 -14.51 15.84
C LEU A 300 -6.56 -15.95 15.42
N LEU A 301 -5.54 -16.78 15.20
CA LEU A 301 -5.70 -18.16 14.76
C LEU A 301 -6.20 -19.06 15.90
N SER A 302 -6.95 -20.09 15.54
CA SER A 302 -7.33 -21.14 16.48
C SER A 302 -6.10 -21.80 17.11
N GLN A 303 -6.14 -21.98 18.43
CA GLN A 303 -5.12 -22.75 19.15
C GLN A 303 -5.51 -24.21 19.35
N LYS A 304 -6.73 -24.59 18.95
CA LYS A 304 -7.28 -25.93 19.19
C LYS A 304 -6.78 -26.90 18.13
N GLU A 305 -6.29 -28.06 18.57
CA GLU A 305 -5.85 -29.15 17.68
C GLU A 305 -6.96 -29.61 16.71
N THR A 306 -8.23 -29.49 17.12
CA THR A 306 -9.40 -29.78 16.28
C THR A 306 -9.51 -28.89 15.04
N SER A 307 -8.91 -27.70 15.05
CA SER A 307 -8.82 -26.79 13.91
C SER A 307 -7.50 -27.03 13.17
N ALA A 308 -7.37 -28.23 12.58
CA ALA A 308 -6.09 -28.81 12.14
C ALA A 308 -5.22 -27.93 11.21
N GLY A 309 -5.78 -26.94 10.53
CA GLY A 309 -5.01 -25.98 9.73
C GLY A 309 -4.49 -24.78 10.53
N GLU A 310 -5.40 -24.02 11.16
CA GLU A 310 -5.05 -22.78 11.85
C GLU A 310 -4.13 -23.03 13.06
N SER A 311 -4.30 -24.13 13.79
CA SER A 311 -3.46 -24.45 14.96
C SER A 311 -2.03 -24.82 14.59
N VAL A 312 -1.83 -25.56 13.48
CA VAL A 312 -0.50 -25.86 12.94
C VAL A 312 0.21 -24.57 12.54
N LEU A 313 -0.50 -23.67 11.86
CA LEU A 313 0.04 -22.38 11.43
C LEU A 313 0.38 -21.48 12.63
N SER A 314 -0.51 -21.45 13.64
CA SER A 314 -0.28 -20.74 14.89
C SER A 314 0.95 -21.27 15.61
N HIS A 315 1.07 -22.59 15.76
CA HIS A 315 2.20 -23.22 16.43
C HIS A 315 3.52 -22.93 15.71
N ALA A 316 3.54 -23.03 14.37
CA ALA A 316 4.71 -22.70 13.57
C ALA A 316 5.15 -21.25 13.77
N PHE A 317 4.20 -20.30 13.78
CA PHE A 317 4.49 -18.89 13.99
C PHE A 317 4.99 -18.59 15.41
N ASN A 318 4.31 -19.11 16.44
CA ASN A 318 4.71 -18.99 17.83
C ASN A 318 6.15 -19.50 18.05
N THR A 319 6.44 -20.68 17.49
CA THR A 319 7.78 -21.29 17.56
C THR A 319 8.83 -20.43 16.86
N ALA A 320 8.51 -19.93 15.66
CA ALA A 320 9.43 -19.10 14.90
C ALA A 320 9.80 -17.80 15.64
N VAL A 321 8.80 -17.13 16.24
CA VAL A 321 9.01 -15.91 17.03
C VAL A 321 9.78 -16.17 18.32
N GLN A 322 9.46 -17.25 19.05
CA GLN A 322 10.20 -17.64 20.26
C GLN A 322 11.69 -17.85 19.95
N GLN A 323 12.00 -18.50 18.82
CA GLN A 323 13.36 -18.77 18.38
C GLN A 323 14.15 -17.53 17.92
N LEU A 324 13.50 -16.38 17.72
CA LEU A 324 14.21 -15.12 17.42
C LEU A 324 14.99 -14.61 18.64
N ASN A 325 14.56 -15.00 19.86
CA ASN A 325 15.17 -14.57 21.13
C ASN A 325 15.26 -13.04 21.29
N TYR A 326 14.35 -12.28 20.69
CA TYR A 326 14.15 -10.88 21.08
C TYR A 326 13.54 -10.82 22.48
N GLY A 327 13.88 -9.78 23.25
CA GLY A 327 13.20 -9.51 24.52
C GLY A 327 11.70 -9.27 24.30
N GLN A 328 10.87 -9.63 25.29
CA GLN A 328 9.41 -9.43 25.24
C GLN A 328 9.01 -7.95 25.13
N ASP A 329 9.93 -7.04 25.42
CA ASP A 329 9.78 -5.59 25.25
C ASP A 329 9.83 -5.18 23.76
N LEU A 330 10.56 -5.94 22.93
CA LEU A 330 10.70 -5.66 21.50
C LEU A 330 9.70 -6.45 20.66
N VAL A 331 9.54 -7.76 20.93
CA VAL A 331 8.63 -8.62 20.16
C VAL A 331 7.78 -9.44 21.12
N ARG A 332 6.50 -9.06 21.22
CA ARG A 332 5.49 -9.73 22.05
C ARG A 332 4.58 -10.60 21.19
N MET A 333 4.13 -11.72 21.75
CA MET A 333 3.17 -12.60 21.11
C MET A 333 1.91 -12.73 21.98
N VAL A 334 0.77 -12.39 21.41
CA VAL A 334 -0.55 -12.46 22.05
C VAL A 334 -1.43 -13.37 21.22
N ASN A 335 -1.72 -14.57 21.74
CA ASN A 335 -2.59 -15.54 21.08
C ASN A 335 -4.03 -15.34 21.57
N PHE A 336 -4.94 -15.05 20.64
CA PHE A 336 -6.35 -14.83 20.96
C PHE A 336 -7.22 -15.55 19.92
N ASP A 337 -7.70 -16.75 20.24
CA ASP A 337 -8.55 -17.54 19.34
C ASP A 337 -9.93 -16.88 19.19
N LEU A 338 -10.04 -15.91 18.28
CA LEU A 338 -11.25 -15.11 18.12
C LEU A 338 -12.49 -15.98 17.83
N HIS A 339 -12.32 -17.11 17.15
CA HIS A 339 -13.45 -18.01 16.85
C HIS A 339 -13.94 -18.74 18.10
N ALA A 340 -13.02 -19.16 18.98
CA ALA A 340 -13.39 -19.76 20.25
C ALA A 340 -13.95 -18.74 21.26
N GLU A 341 -13.36 -17.55 21.31
CA GLU A 341 -13.72 -16.51 22.26
C GLU A 341 -15.02 -15.81 21.87
N CYS A 342 -15.24 -15.49 20.60
CA CYS A 342 -16.45 -14.79 20.13
C CYS A 342 -17.54 -15.75 19.60
N ARG A 343 -17.63 -16.97 20.13
CA ARG A 343 -18.66 -17.94 19.71
C ARG A 343 -20.06 -17.36 19.82
N GLY A 344 -20.90 -17.63 18.83
CA GLY A 344 -22.26 -17.09 18.75
C GLY A 344 -22.33 -15.59 18.43
N GLY A 345 -21.23 -14.97 17.97
CA GLY A 345 -21.18 -13.54 17.63
C GLY A 345 -21.00 -12.62 18.84
N ASN A 346 -20.57 -13.15 19.98
CA ASN A 346 -20.33 -12.37 21.19
C ASN A 346 -19.00 -11.61 21.12
N TYR A 347 -19.00 -10.50 20.38
CA TYR A 347 -17.82 -9.67 20.19
C TYR A 347 -17.40 -8.85 21.42
N ASP A 348 -18.22 -8.82 22.48
CA ASP A 348 -17.85 -8.19 23.75
C ASP A 348 -16.60 -8.86 24.37
N ASN A 349 -16.34 -10.12 24.03
CA ASN A 349 -15.15 -10.85 24.46
C ASN A 349 -13.84 -10.29 23.88
N VAL A 350 -13.88 -9.41 22.88
CA VAL A 350 -12.70 -8.63 22.45
C VAL A 350 -12.17 -7.76 23.60
N ALA A 351 -13.01 -7.38 24.57
CA ALA A 351 -12.56 -6.68 25.78
C ALA A 351 -11.51 -7.47 26.59
N ILE A 352 -11.51 -8.82 26.50
CA ILE A 352 -10.48 -9.66 27.12
C ILE A 352 -9.13 -9.38 26.48
N LEU A 353 -9.06 -9.45 25.14
CA LEU A 353 -7.87 -9.08 24.37
C LEU A 353 -7.42 -7.65 24.72
N MET A 354 -8.34 -6.69 24.74
CA MET A 354 -8.03 -5.29 25.06
C MET A 354 -7.44 -5.10 26.46
N ARG A 355 -7.84 -5.92 27.44
CA ARG A 355 -7.22 -5.93 28.76
C ARG A 355 -5.80 -6.48 28.71
N ASP A 356 -5.60 -7.58 27.99
CA ASP A 356 -4.32 -8.27 27.92
C ASP A 356 -3.24 -7.47 27.17
N ILE A 357 -3.64 -6.56 26.28
CA ILE A 357 -2.72 -5.66 25.55
C ILE A 357 -2.71 -4.22 26.08
N ARG A 358 -3.39 -3.93 27.20
CA ARG A 358 -3.48 -2.58 27.75
C ARG A 358 -2.10 -1.95 27.94
N ASP A 359 -1.19 -2.67 28.57
CA ASP A 359 0.16 -2.18 28.85
C ASP A 359 0.91 -1.90 27.54
N SER A 360 0.73 -2.74 26.51
CA SER A 360 1.29 -2.48 25.18
C SER A 360 0.73 -1.19 24.54
N ILE A 361 -0.57 -0.90 24.73
CA ILE A 361 -1.19 0.31 24.15
C ILE A 361 -0.60 1.56 24.81
N GLU A 362 -0.45 1.53 26.13
CA GLU A 362 0.14 2.63 26.91
C GLU A 362 1.64 2.80 26.59
N GLU A 363 2.38 1.69 26.49
CA GLU A 363 3.81 1.67 26.17
C GLU A 363 4.11 2.18 24.75
N TYR A 364 3.35 1.73 23.76
CA TYR A 364 3.56 2.11 22.36
C TYR A 364 3.07 3.53 22.08
N GLY A 365 2.02 3.96 22.76
CA GLY A 365 1.45 5.29 22.60
C GLY A 365 0.99 5.57 21.16
N PHE A 366 1.10 6.83 20.78
CA PHE A 366 0.68 7.37 19.48
C PHE A 366 1.63 8.49 19.07
N PHE A 367 1.54 8.89 17.81
CA PHE A 367 2.17 10.11 17.31
C PHE A 367 1.30 11.31 17.65
N LEU A 368 1.90 12.38 18.16
CA LEU A 368 1.22 13.66 18.38
C LEU A 368 2.17 14.81 18.03
N MET A 369 1.65 15.75 17.24
CA MET A 369 2.35 16.96 16.83
C MET A 369 1.44 18.17 17.06
N ASP A 370 2.03 19.24 17.56
CA ASP A 370 1.46 20.59 17.50
C ASP A 370 1.64 21.13 16.08
N THR A 371 0.54 21.39 15.39
CA THR A 371 0.57 21.82 13.98
C THR A 371 0.81 23.33 13.83
N GLU A 372 0.60 24.12 14.89
CA GLU A 372 0.87 25.56 14.91
C GLU A 372 2.38 25.81 14.99
N ASP A 373 3.05 25.17 15.95
CA ASP A 373 4.49 25.33 16.19
C ASP A 373 5.35 24.32 15.40
N ASN A 374 4.73 23.40 14.67
CA ASN A 374 5.38 22.26 14.02
C ASN A 374 6.24 21.42 14.98
N LEU A 375 5.79 21.25 16.22
CA LEU A 375 6.53 20.58 17.28
C LEU A 375 6.01 19.16 17.49
N ILE A 376 6.89 18.16 17.37
CA ILE A 376 6.56 16.78 17.73
C ILE A 376 6.50 16.68 19.26
N ILE A 377 5.31 16.39 19.79
CA ILE A 377 5.06 16.23 21.24
C ILE A 377 5.45 14.82 21.67
N CYS A 378 4.99 13.81 20.92
CA CYS A 378 5.38 12.42 21.16
C CYS A 378 5.34 11.59 19.87
N THR A 379 6.05 10.46 19.90
CA THR A 379 6.10 9.49 18.81
C THR A 379 5.57 8.15 19.29
N GLN A 380 4.93 7.42 18.38
CA GLN A 380 4.58 6.03 18.58
C GLN A 380 5.84 5.16 18.57
N LYS A 381 5.97 4.28 19.57
CA LYS A 381 7.19 3.50 19.87
C LYS A 381 7.05 1.99 19.61
N GLY A 382 5.92 1.57 19.06
CA GLY A 382 5.65 0.17 18.75
C GLY A 382 4.41 0.04 17.89
N VAL A 383 4.18 -1.14 17.33
CA VAL A 383 3.05 -1.41 16.46
C VAL A 383 2.33 -2.70 16.85
N PHE A 384 1.01 -2.70 16.67
CA PHE A 384 0.21 -3.91 16.73
C PHE A 384 0.20 -4.58 15.36
N ARG A 385 0.67 -5.81 15.28
CA ARG A 385 0.66 -6.64 14.08
C ARG A 385 -0.43 -7.70 14.19
N THR A 386 -1.55 -7.51 13.52
CA THR A 386 -2.66 -8.46 13.55
C THR A 386 -2.55 -9.45 12.38
N ASN A 387 -2.67 -10.74 12.66
CA ASN A 387 -2.79 -11.76 11.62
C ASN A 387 -3.99 -12.66 11.85
N CYS A 388 -4.51 -13.17 10.75
CA CYS A 388 -5.58 -14.13 10.67
C CYS A 388 -5.33 -15.04 9.46
N MET A 389 -5.98 -16.19 9.38
CA MET A 389 -5.88 -17.05 8.19
C MET A 389 -6.49 -16.36 6.98
N ASP A 390 -7.72 -15.87 7.11
CA ASP A 390 -8.52 -15.48 5.95
C ASP A 390 -9.46 -14.30 6.13
N CYS A 391 -9.89 -14.00 7.35
CA CYS A 391 -11.02 -13.11 7.54
C CYS A 391 -10.55 -11.68 7.76
N LEU A 392 -10.65 -10.86 6.70
CA LEU A 392 -10.45 -9.42 6.80
C LEU A 392 -11.32 -8.81 7.92
N ASP A 393 -12.54 -9.33 8.10
CA ASP A 393 -13.48 -8.90 9.15
C ASP A 393 -12.92 -9.09 10.55
N ARG A 394 -12.28 -10.25 10.82
CA ARG A 394 -11.65 -10.55 12.11
C ARG A 394 -10.52 -9.58 12.41
N THR A 395 -9.67 -9.30 11.42
CA THR A 395 -8.57 -8.35 11.59
C THR A 395 -9.06 -6.90 11.71
N ASN A 396 -10.07 -6.51 10.92
CA ASN A 396 -10.65 -5.16 10.96
C ASN A 396 -11.31 -4.88 12.30
N LEU A 397 -12.06 -5.83 12.86
CA LEU A 397 -12.68 -5.69 14.19
C LEU A 397 -11.62 -5.38 15.26
N VAL A 398 -10.56 -6.18 15.30
CA VAL A 398 -9.50 -6.01 16.31
C VAL A 398 -8.72 -4.71 16.08
N GLN A 399 -8.35 -4.39 14.84
CA GLN A 399 -7.68 -3.11 14.53
C GLN A 399 -8.56 -1.91 14.89
N ASN A 400 -9.88 -1.99 14.69
CA ASN A 400 -10.83 -0.96 15.09
C ASN A 400 -10.86 -0.77 16.61
N GLU A 401 -10.98 -1.86 17.39
CA GLU A 401 -11.01 -1.75 18.85
C GLU A 401 -9.71 -1.21 19.44
N ILE A 402 -8.56 -1.60 18.89
CA ILE A 402 -7.26 -1.06 19.30
C ILE A 402 -7.16 0.43 18.96
N SER A 403 -7.51 0.82 17.73
CA SER A 403 -7.47 2.23 17.31
C SER A 403 -8.41 3.09 18.14
N ARG A 404 -9.65 2.61 18.36
CA ARG A 404 -10.64 3.29 19.21
C ARG A 404 -10.10 3.48 20.62
N LYS A 405 -9.48 2.45 21.22
CA LYS A 405 -8.94 2.55 22.57
C LYS A 405 -7.77 3.54 22.66
N ALA A 406 -6.86 3.53 21.68
CA ALA A 406 -5.76 4.49 21.61
C ALA A 406 -6.27 5.93 21.46
N LEU A 407 -7.24 6.16 20.58
CA LEU A 407 -7.85 7.48 20.37
C LEU A 407 -8.58 7.97 21.63
N LEU A 408 -9.34 7.09 22.30
CA LEU A 408 -9.99 7.44 23.56
C LEU A 408 -9.00 7.75 24.69
N ASN A 409 -7.85 7.09 24.73
CA ASN A 409 -6.80 7.42 25.69
C ASN A 409 -6.17 8.79 25.42
N PHE A 410 -6.15 9.24 24.16
CA PHE A 410 -5.70 10.58 23.79
C PHE A 410 -6.72 11.68 24.17
N LEU A 411 -8.01 11.39 24.03
CA LEU A 411 -9.09 12.34 24.31
C LEU A 411 -9.41 12.51 25.81
N GLN A 412 -8.83 11.69 26.68
CA GLN A 412 -8.98 11.76 28.14
C GLN A 412 -7.85 12.59 28.76
#